data_AF-A0A939VWR6-F1
#
_entry.id   AF-A0A939VWR6-F1
#
_cell.length_a   1.000
_cell.length_b   1.000
_cell.length_c   1.000
_cell.angle_alpha   90.00
_cell.angle_beta   90.00
_cell.angle_gamma   90.00
#
_symmetry.space_group_name_H-M   'P 1'
#
loop_
_entity.id
_entity.type
_entity.pdbx_description
1 polymer ?
#
loop_
_entity_poly.entity_id
_entity_poly.type
_entity_poly.pdbx_seq_one_letter_code
_entity_poly.pdbx_strand_id
1 'polypeptide(L)'
;MNEKIRDLKIRLMLEAEKELTEDLTEVQRYQYYLGRMQFLHYVSGKENLLEADCSGSVCLALLLATGCGIRVTADTLYKKFFTKKCPDKSDIQAVFFITNYDRKLGNRLYHEGECAHVAGLAGTDVVLNCVEPYAVLRSVSDMRPVYNAMDYTVVVRGLDRRALQKASDERSDLFGADYEFTEFAKLISEEKGA
;
A
#
# COMPACT_ATOMS: atom_id res chain seq x y z
N MET A 1 18.75 19.84 -2.93
CA MET A 1 18.75 19.72 -1.46
C MET A 1 19.91 18.82 -1.09
N ASN A 2 20.73 19.16 -0.08
CA ASN A 2 21.85 18.30 0.36
C ASN A 2 21.28 16.96 0.87
N GLU A 3 21.79 15.81 0.41
CA GLU A 3 21.32 14.48 0.80
C GLU A 3 21.27 14.31 2.32
N LYS A 4 22.29 14.81 3.04
CA LYS A 4 22.30 14.78 4.52
C LYS A 4 21.14 15.54 5.17
N ILE A 5 20.69 16.63 4.54
CA ILE A 5 19.55 17.42 5.02
C ILE A 5 18.23 16.68 4.72
N ARG A 6 18.15 15.95 3.60
CA ARG A 6 16.98 15.12 3.27
C ARG A 6 16.85 13.97 4.28
N ASP A 7 17.92 13.22 4.52
CA ASP A 7 17.93 12.08 5.43
C ASP A 7 17.55 12.49 6.85
N LEU A 8 18.08 13.63 7.33
CA LEU A 8 17.74 14.15 8.64
C LEU A 8 16.25 14.51 8.74
N LYS A 9 15.67 15.13 7.71
CA LYS A 9 14.23 15.44 7.68
C LYS A 9 13.37 14.18 7.70
N ILE A 10 13.76 13.17 6.92
CA ILE A 10 13.08 11.88 6.89
C ILE A 10 13.11 11.22 8.27
N ARG A 11 14.29 11.17 8.91
CA ARG A 11 14.45 10.62 10.28
C ARG A 11 13.58 11.35 11.30
N LEU A 12 13.65 12.67 11.36
CA LEU A 12 12.84 13.46 12.29
C LEU A 12 11.34 13.27 12.09
N MET A 13 10.91 13.11 10.84
CA MET A 13 9.51 12.81 10.54
C MET A 13 9.14 11.39 10.98
N LEU A 14 9.98 10.37 10.71
CA LEU A 14 9.74 9.02 11.20
C LEU A 14 9.70 8.96 12.73
N GLU A 15 10.59 9.67 13.42
CA GLU A 15 10.63 9.79 14.88
C GLU A 15 9.33 10.43 15.41
N ALA A 16 8.90 11.55 14.82
CA ALA A 16 7.64 12.19 15.22
C ALA A 16 6.42 11.29 14.98
N GLU A 17 6.38 10.57 13.87
CA GLU A 17 5.29 9.63 13.57
C GLU A 17 5.35 8.40 14.50
N LYS A 18 6.53 8.00 14.98
CA LYS A 18 6.70 6.90 15.94
C LYS A 18 6.05 7.21 17.28
N GLU A 19 6.24 8.42 17.81
CA GLU A 19 5.58 8.87 19.04
C GLU A 19 4.05 8.84 18.90
N LEU A 20 3.51 9.25 17.74
CA LEU A 20 2.07 9.25 17.49
C LEU A 20 1.47 7.85 17.30
N THR A 21 2.29 6.85 17.04
CA THR A 21 1.84 5.51 16.65
C THR A 21 2.32 4.40 17.59
N GLU A 22 3.00 4.73 18.69
CA GLU A 22 3.64 3.76 19.59
C GLU A 22 2.65 2.76 20.21
N ASP A 23 1.48 3.26 20.62
CA ASP A 23 0.43 2.46 21.27
C ASP A 23 -0.52 1.78 20.25
N LEU A 24 -0.29 1.98 18.95
CA LEU A 24 -1.15 1.46 17.89
C LEU A 24 -0.74 0.06 17.45
N THR A 25 -1.74 -0.82 17.31
CA THR A 25 -1.58 -2.11 16.65
C THR A 25 -1.13 -1.93 15.19
N GLU A 26 -0.56 -2.98 14.56
CA GLU A 26 -0.15 -2.92 13.14
C GLU A 26 -1.29 -2.48 12.22
N VAL A 27 -2.52 -2.94 12.45
CA VAL A 27 -3.69 -2.54 11.66
C VAL A 27 -4.04 -1.06 11.83
N GLN A 28 -3.96 -0.54 13.07
CA GLN A 28 -4.22 0.87 13.33
C GLN A 28 -3.13 1.76 12.72
N ARG A 29 -1.85 1.34 12.79
CA ARG A 29 -0.75 2.05 12.12
C ARG A 29 -0.93 2.06 10.61
N TYR A 30 -1.30 0.93 10.02
CA TYR A 30 -1.60 0.83 8.59
C TYR A 30 -2.71 1.80 8.18
N GLN A 31 -3.82 1.82 8.91
CA GLN A 31 -4.94 2.72 8.68
C GLN A 31 -4.55 4.20 8.85
N TYR A 32 -3.76 4.50 9.89
CA TYR A 32 -3.24 5.84 10.14
C TYR A 32 -2.39 6.34 8.96
N TYR A 33 -1.41 5.56 8.52
CA TYR A 33 -0.53 5.98 7.41
C TYR A 33 -1.29 6.10 6.09
N LEU A 34 -2.28 5.24 5.81
CA LEU A 34 -3.19 5.45 4.68
C LEU A 34 -3.91 6.80 4.77
N GLY A 35 -4.42 7.17 5.95
CA GLY A 35 -5.04 8.48 6.16
C GLY A 35 -4.07 9.65 5.95
N ARG A 36 -2.82 9.51 6.39
CA ARG A 36 -1.76 10.53 6.20
C ARG A 36 -1.38 10.75 4.75
N MET A 37 -1.58 9.75 3.90
CA MET A 37 -1.33 9.83 2.45
C MET A 37 -2.51 10.42 1.65
N GLN A 38 -3.52 10.98 2.32
CA GLN A 38 -4.57 11.71 1.62
C GLN A 38 -3.99 12.92 0.87
N PHE A 39 -4.40 13.09 -0.38
CA PHE A 39 -3.96 14.11 -1.33
C PHE A 39 -2.54 13.98 -1.86
N LEU A 40 -1.86 12.83 -1.70
CA LEU A 40 -0.63 12.54 -2.44
C LEU A 40 -0.89 12.53 -3.95
N HIS A 41 0.07 13.01 -4.72
CA HIS A 41 -0.03 13.02 -6.17
C HIS A 41 0.11 11.61 -6.72
N TYR A 42 -0.77 11.23 -7.66
CA TYR A 42 -0.65 9.93 -8.30
C TYR A 42 0.49 9.95 -9.31
N VAL A 43 1.45 9.03 -9.16
CA VAL A 43 2.49 8.80 -10.15
C VAL A 43 2.73 7.31 -10.28
N SER A 44 2.54 6.77 -11.49
CA SER A 44 2.75 5.35 -11.79
C SER A 44 4.17 4.91 -11.41
N GLY A 45 4.29 3.84 -10.63
CA GLY A 45 5.57 3.29 -10.21
C GLY A 45 6.22 4.03 -9.04
N LYS A 46 5.53 4.95 -8.37
CA LYS A 46 6.04 5.66 -7.18
C LYS A 46 5.43 5.14 -5.87
N GLU A 47 6.16 5.35 -4.78
CA GLU A 47 5.82 4.89 -3.44
C GLU A 47 6.55 5.68 -2.34
N ASN A 48 6.35 7.00 -2.31
CA ASN A 48 6.92 7.87 -1.27
C ASN A 48 5.84 8.81 -0.70
N LEU A 49 6.26 9.72 0.19
CA LEU A 49 5.35 10.61 0.91
C LEU A 49 4.92 11.86 0.12
N LEU A 50 5.27 11.93 -1.16
CA LEU A 50 4.84 12.98 -2.08
C LEU A 50 4.03 12.41 -3.24
N GLU A 51 4.45 11.24 -3.71
CA GLU A 51 3.98 10.58 -4.92
C GLU A 51 3.79 9.08 -4.67
N ALA A 52 2.63 8.54 -5.08
CA ALA A 52 2.39 7.11 -5.02
C ALA A 52 1.51 6.63 -6.18
N ASP A 53 1.63 5.36 -6.55
CA ASP A 53 0.58 4.65 -7.28
C ASP A 53 -0.32 3.84 -6.35
N CYS A 54 -1.33 3.17 -6.91
CA CYS A 54 -2.28 2.38 -6.16
C CYS A 54 -1.61 1.33 -5.26
N SER A 55 -0.68 0.55 -5.82
CA SER A 55 0.07 -0.46 -5.10
C SER A 55 1.17 0.12 -4.21
N GLY A 56 1.79 1.23 -4.62
CA GLY A 56 2.83 1.94 -3.90
C GLY A 56 2.32 2.50 -2.58
N SER A 57 1.11 3.07 -2.56
CA SER A 57 0.47 3.54 -1.32
C SER A 57 0.27 2.38 -0.32
N VAL A 58 -0.17 1.20 -0.78
CA VAL A 58 -0.32 0.03 0.08
C VAL A 58 1.03 -0.49 0.57
N CYS A 59 2.04 -0.56 -0.29
CA CYS A 59 3.38 -1.00 0.07
C CYS A 59 4.04 -0.07 1.10
N LEU A 60 3.91 1.24 0.92
CA LEU A 60 4.44 2.23 1.86
C LEU A 60 3.74 2.15 3.22
N ALA A 61 2.40 2.05 3.24
CA ALA A 61 1.67 1.87 4.49
C ALA A 61 2.05 0.55 5.21
N LEU A 62 2.27 -0.55 4.47
CA LEU A 62 2.75 -1.80 5.06
C LEU A 62 4.14 -1.64 5.67
N LEU A 63 5.06 -1.00 4.96
CA LEU A 63 6.41 -0.72 5.46
C LEU A 63 6.35 0.10 6.75
N LEU A 64 5.60 1.20 6.77
CA LEU A 64 5.51 2.06 7.95
C LEU A 64 4.80 1.37 9.14
N ALA A 65 3.78 0.54 8.87
CA ALA A 65 3.00 -0.12 9.92
C ALA A 65 3.69 -1.34 10.54
N THR A 66 4.47 -2.09 9.74
CA THR A 66 5.01 -3.40 10.15
C THR A 66 6.55 -3.42 10.18
N GLY A 67 7.18 -2.48 9.49
CA GLY A 67 8.61 -2.49 9.19
C GLY A 67 9.02 -3.55 8.16
N CYS A 68 8.07 -4.18 7.46
CA CYS A 68 8.35 -5.13 6.39
C CYS A 68 8.30 -4.42 5.04
N GLY A 69 9.42 -4.45 4.31
CA GLY A 69 9.54 -3.80 3.01
C GLY A 69 9.24 -4.76 1.86
N ILE A 70 8.21 -4.44 1.07
CA ILE A 70 7.96 -5.04 -0.24
C ILE A 70 7.65 -3.93 -1.25
N ARG A 71 8.01 -4.12 -2.52
CA ARG A 71 7.52 -3.30 -3.62
C ARG A 71 7.07 -4.17 -4.78
N VAL A 72 5.76 -4.19 -4.98
CA VAL A 72 5.11 -5.03 -5.96
C VAL A 72 3.88 -4.36 -6.56
N THR A 73 3.34 -4.94 -7.64
CA THR A 73 2.11 -4.50 -8.30
C THR A 73 0.85 -4.88 -7.52
N ALA A 74 -0.30 -4.29 -7.90
CA ALA A 74 -1.60 -4.64 -7.34
C ALA A 74 -1.93 -6.15 -7.47
N ASP A 75 -1.62 -6.76 -8.61
CA ASP A 75 -1.83 -8.19 -8.85
C ASP A 75 -0.96 -9.08 -7.97
N THR A 76 0.30 -8.70 -7.76
CA THR A 76 1.18 -9.44 -6.83
C THR A 76 0.73 -9.28 -5.38
N LEU A 77 0.30 -8.09 -4.96
CA LEU A 77 -0.33 -7.89 -3.64
C LEU A 77 -1.52 -8.84 -3.47
N TYR A 78 -2.41 -8.90 -4.46
CA TYR A 78 -3.60 -9.75 -4.45
C TYR A 78 -3.26 -11.26 -4.36
N LYS A 79 -2.32 -11.72 -5.18
CA LYS A 79 -2.03 -13.16 -5.33
C LYS A 79 -1.10 -13.72 -4.26
N LYS A 80 -0.15 -12.92 -3.75
CA LYS A 80 0.89 -13.39 -2.81
C LYS A 80 0.68 -12.92 -1.37
N PHE A 81 0.25 -11.68 -1.17
CA PHE A 81 0.32 -11.04 0.15
C PHE A 81 -1.04 -10.86 0.81
N PHE A 82 -2.11 -10.65 0.05
CA PHE A 82 -3.46 -10.47 0.57
C PHE A 82 -4.35 -11.66 0.20
N THR A 83 -4.07 -12.81 0.81
CA THR A 83 -4.68 -14.10 0.44
C THR A 83 -5.81 -14.53 1.39
N LYS A 84 -5.96 -13.89 2.56
CA LYS A 84 -7.03 -14.22 3.53
C LYS A 84 -8.39 -13.75 2.99
N LYS A 85 -9.27 -14.70 2.64
CA LYS A 85 -10.58 -14.41 1.99
C LYS A 85 -11.63 -13.80 2.93
N CYS A 86 -11.61 -14.19 4.20
CA CYS A 86 -12.52 -13.71 5.24
C CYS A 86 -11.68 -13.10 6.36
N PRO A 87 -11.13 -11.90 6.15
CA PRO A 87 -10.31 -11.25 7.17
C PRO A 87 -11.15 -10.76 8.35
N ASP A 88 -10.56 -10.82 9.53
CA ASP A 88 -11.09 -10.25 10.75
C ASP A 88 -10.88 -8.74 10.74
N LYS A 89 -11.70 -7.99 11.50
CA LYS A 89 -11.58 -6.52 11.60
C LYS A 89 -10.22 -6.06 12.13
N SER A 90 -9.51 -6.93 12.84
CA SER A 90 -8.16 -6.69 13.36
C SER A 90 -7.05 -6.96 12.35
N ASP A 91 -7.36 -7.52 11.17
CA ASP A 91 -6.36 -7.75 10.13
C ASP A 91 -6.10 -6.47 9.33
N ILE A 92 -4.88 -6.34 8.82
CA ILE A 92 -4.60 -5.40 7.71
C ILE A 92 -5.36 -5.90 6.48
N GLN A 93 -6.11 -5.00 5.84
CA GLN A 93 -6.98 -5.32 4.71
C GLN A 93 -6.78 -4.36 3.54
N ALA A 94 -7.05 -4.84 2.34
CA ALA A 94 -7.11 -4.02 1.15
C ALA A 94 -8.25 -4.50 0.23
N VAL A 95 -8.70 -3.60 -0.63
CA VAL A 95 -9.73 -3.83 -1.64
C VAL A 95 -9.06 -3.96 -3.00
N PHE A 96 -9.43 -5.02 -3.72
CA PHE A 96 -8.85 -5.41 -5.00
C PHE A 96 -9.90 -5.35 -6.09
N PHE A 97 -9.50 -4.83 -7.25
CA PHE A 97 -10.37 -4.63 -8.41
C PHE A 97 -9.85 -5.49 -9.57
N ILE A 98 -10.55 -6.60 -9.79
CA ILE A 98 -10.11 -7.70 -10.65
C ILE A 98 -10.88 -7.65 -11.95
N THR A 99 -10.19 -7.70 -13.09
CA THR A 99 -10.80 -7.71 -14.42
C THR A 99 -11.62 -8.98 -14.65
N ASN A 100 -12.84 -8.86 -15.15
CA ASN A 100 -13.67 -10.02 -15.52
C ASN A 100 -13.39 -10.53 -16.95
N TYR A 101 -12.59 -9.82 -17.75
CA TYR A 101 -12.16 -10.23 -19.09
C TYR A 101 -10.89 -9.45 -19.49
N ASP A 102 -10.21 -9.89 -20.54
CA ASP A 102 -9.03 -9.22 -21.10
C ASP A 102 -9.34 -7.78 -21.52
N ARG A 103 -8.67 -6.80 -20.91
CA ARG A 103 -8.94 -5.38 -21.13
C ARG A 103 -7.67 -4.57 -21.26
N LYS A 104 -7.64 -3.67 -22.24
CA LYS A 104 -6.54 -2.71 -22.40
C LYS A 104 -6.81 -1.47 -21.54
N LEU A 105 -5.88 -1.14 -20.65
CA LEU A 105 -5.86 0.11 -19.86
C LEU A 105 -4.56 0.84 -20.14
N GLY A 106 -4.66 2.01 -20.77
CA GLY A 106 -3.50 2.72 -21.28
C GLY A 106 -2.69 1.84 -22.24
N ASN A 107 -1.40 1.65 -21.93
CA ASN A 107 -0.48 0.84 -22.73
C ASN A 107 -0.43 -0.64 -22.34
N ARG A 108 -1.16 -1.05 -21.29
CA ARG A 108 -1.10 -2.43 -20.76
C ARG A 108 -2.38 -3.20 -21.07
N LEU A 109 -2.23 -4.46 -21.48
CA LEU A 109 -3.31 -5.43 -21.49
C LEU A 109 -3.34 -6.11 -20.12
N TYR A 110 -4.48 -6.01 -19.43
CA TYR A 110 -4.79 -6.77 -18.23
C TYR A 110 -5.59 -7.99 -18.66
N HIS A 111 -5.19 -9.18 -18.20
CA HIS A 111 -5.90 -10.40 -18.54
C HIS A 111 -7.09 -10.64 -17.61
N GLU A 112 -8.04 -11.48 -18.01
CA GLU A 112 -9.10 -11.97 -17.12
C GLU A 112 -8.52 -12.50 -15.79
N GLY A 113 -9.13 -12.09 -14.67
CA GLY A 113 -8.72 -12.50 -13.33
C GLY A 113 -7.49 -11.75 -12.79
N GLU A 114 -6.96 -10.78 -13.52
CA GLU A 114 -5.84 -9.95 -13.08
C GLU A 114 -6.31 -8.76 -12.23
N CYS A 115 -5.59 -8.46 -11.15
CA CYS A 115 -5.90 -7.27 -10.35
C CYS A 115 -5.32 -6.01 -11.01
N ALA A 116 -6.19 -5.13 -11.50
CA ALA A 116 -5.79 -3.90 -12.16
C ALA A 116 -5.58 -2.72 -11.19
N HIS A 117 -6.22 -2.77 -10.02
CA HIS A 117 -6.16 -1.70 -9.03
C HIS A 117 -6.28 -2.26 -7.62
N VAL A 118 -5.73 -1.53 -6.64
CA VAL A 118 -5.83 -1.84 -5.21
C VAL A 118 -6.02 -0.56 -4.41
N ALA A 119 -6.78 -0.65 -3.33
CA ALA A 119 -6.95 0.44 -2.38
C ALA A 119 -6.83 -0.10 -0.94
N GLY A 120 -5.93 0.48 -0.13
CA GLY A 120 -5.75 0.06 1.25
C GLY A 120 -6.94 0.45 2.12
N LEU A 121 -7.36 -0.45 3.02
CA LEU A 121 -8.50 -0.20 3.92
C LEU A 121 -8.05 0.67 5.12
N ALA A 122 -8.50 1.92 5.16
CA ALA A 122 -8.16 2.92 6.18
C ALA A 122 -9.16 2.96 7.34
N GLY A 123 -10.25 2.19 7.27
CA GLY A 123 -11.26 2.12 8.33
C GLY A 123 -12.42 1.21 7.91
N THR A 124 -13.51 1.21 8.69
CA THR A 124 -14.71 0.47 8.29
C THR A 124 -15.30 1.09 7.02
N ASP A 125 -15.33 0.34 5.93
CA ASP A 125 -15.80 0.77 4.60
C ASP A 125 -14.99 1.93 3.98
N VAL A 126 -13.92 2.41 4.61
CA VAL A 126 -13.10 3.53 4.10
C VAL A 126 -11.80 2.98 3.51
N VAL A 127 -11.46 3.41 2.29
CA VAL A 127 -10.20 3.11 1.62
C VAL A 127 -9.47 4.37 1.21
N LEU A 128 -8.13 4.31 1.16
CA LEU A 128 -7.35 5.28 0.39
C LEU A 128 -7.31 4.82 -1.07
N ASN A 129 -8.05 5.53 -1.92
CA ASN A 129 -8.06 5.29 -3.35
C ASN A 129 -7.02 6.19 -4.04
N CYS A 130 -5.87 5.63 -4.38
CA CYS A 130 -4.81 6.33 -5.10
C CYS A 130 -4.95 6.14 -6.62
N VAL A 131 -5.51 7.16 -7.28
CA VAL A 131 -5.73 7.23 -8.74
C VAL A 131 -5.44 8.66 -9.22
N GLU A 132 -5.27 8.87 -10.52
CA GLU A 132 -5.05 10.21 -11.06
C GLU A 132 -6.23 11.18 -10.73
N PRO A 133 -5.95 12.44 -10.32
CA PRO A 133 -4.63 13.03 -10.08
C PRO A 133 -4.10 12.86 -8.64
N TYR A 134 -4.94 12.51 -7.67
CA TYR A 134 -4.56 12.45 -6.25
C TYR A 134 -5.18 11.27 -5.50
N ALA A 135 -4.51 10.83 -4.44
CA ALA A 135 -5.06 9.89 -3.48
C ALA A 135 -6.19 10.51 -2.64
N VAL A 136 -7.35 9.86 -2.60
CA VAL A 136 -8.53 10.34 -1.87
C VAL A 136 -9.16 9.23 -1.06
N LEU A 137 -9.64 9.57 0.14
CA LEU A 137 -10.45 8.64 0.92
C LEU A 137 -11.81 8.44 0.25
N ARG A 138 -12.23 7.19 0.12
CA ARG A 138 -13.50 6.80 -0.51
C ARG A 138 -14.17 5.68 0.27
N SER A 139 -15.48 5.54 0.10
CA SER A 139 -16.24 4.39 0.58
C SER A 139 -16.11 3.21 -0.39
N VAL A 140 -15.88 2.01 0.13
CA VAL A 140 -15.93 0.77 -0.65
C VAL A 140 -17.35 0.53 -1.17
N SER A 141 -18.36 0.83 -0.35
CA SER A 141 -19.76 0.73 -0.71
C SER A 141 -20.14 1.64 -1.88
N ASP A 142 -19.55 2.83 -1.98
CA ASP A 142 -19.75 3.74 -3.12
C ASP A 142 -18.98 3.29 -4.37
N MET A 143 -17.75 2.80 -4.20
CA MET A 143 -16.91 2.38 -5.33
C MET A 143 -17.42 1.09 -5.97
N ARG A 144 -17.87 0.12 -5.17
CA ARG A 144 -18.20 -1.23 -5.64
C ARG A 144 -19.23 -1.25 -6.78
N PRO A 145 -20.39 -0.56 -6.70
CA PRO A 145 -21.35 -0.54 -7.80
C PRO A 145 -20.76 0.01 -9.10
N VAL A 146 -19.94 1.07 -9.01
CA VAL A 146 -19.29 1.69 -10.17
C VAL A 146 -18.34 0.72 -10.85
N TYR A 147 -17.45 0.09 -10.07
CA TYR A 147 -16.48 -0.86 -10.61
C TYR A 147 -17.14 -2.15 -11.12
N ASN A 148 -18.19 -2.64 -10.46
CA ASN A 148 -18.98 -3.77 -10.95
C ASN A 148 -19.62 -3.45 -12.31
N ALA A 149 -20.16 -2.24 -12.49
CA ALA A 149 -20.70 -1.79 -13.78
C ALA A 149 -19.64 -1.60 -14.87
N MET A 150 -18.36 -1.49 -14.48
CA MET A 150 -17.20 -1.48 -15.37
C MET A 150 -16.56 -2.87 -15.57
N ASP A 151 -17.29 -3.93 -15.19
CA ASP A 151 -16.88 -5.34 -15.29
C ASP A 151 -15.63 -5.68 -14.48
N TYR A 152 -15.54 -5.11 -13.28
CA TYR A 152 -14.61 -5.57 -12.25
C TYR A 152 -15.32 -6.39 -11.19
N THR A 153 -14.61 -7.40 -10.69
CA THR A 153 -14.92 -8.04 -9.43
C THR A 153 -14.20 -7.30 -8.30
N VAL A 154 -14.96 -6.78 -7.34
CA VAL A 154 -14.43 -6.05 -6.16
C VAL A 154 -14.42 -6.93 -4.92
N VAL A 155 -13.23 -7.21 -4.40
CA VAL A 155 -13.05 -8.10 -3.24
C VAL A 155 -12.21 -7.46 -2.15
N VAL A 156 -12.56 -7.76 -0.89
CA VAL A 156 -11.71 -7.44 0.27
C VAL A 156 -10.88 -8.67 0.60
N ARG A 157 -9.60 -8.47 0.90
CA ARG A 157 -8.71 -9.52 1.37
C ARG A 157 -7.87 -9.01 2.54
N GLY A 158 -7.55 -9.92 3.45
CA GLY A 158 -6.60 -9.67 4.53
C GLY A 158 -5.19 -10.09 4.17
N LEU A 159 -4.25 -9.42 4.81
CA LEU A 159 -2.82 -9.68 4.71
C LEU A 159 -2.47 -11.06 5.29
N ASP A 160 -1.72 -11.85 4.54
CA ASP A 160 -0.92 -12.95 5.05
C ASP A 160 0.38 -12.39 5.64
N ARG A 161 0.35 -12.14 6.95
CA ARG A 161 1.47 -11.53 7.67
C ARG A 161 2.76 -12.37 7.60
N ARG A 162 2.65 -13.69 7.44
CA ARG A 162 3.81 -14.59 7.32
C ARG A 162 4.45 -14.48 5.95
N ALA A 163 3.65 -14.43 4.88
CA ALA A 163 4.15 -14.20 3.53
C ALA A 163 4.88 -12.84 3.43
N LEU A 164 4.31 -11.78 4.04
CA LEU A 164 4.95 -10.47 4.10
C LEU A 164 6.30 -10.51 4.83
N GLN A 165 6.35 -11.11 6.02
CA GLN A 165 7.57 -11.19 6.81
C GLN A 165 8.67 -11.93 6.03
N LYS A 166 8.32 -13.09 5.46
CA LYS A 166 9.25 -13.91 4.68
C LYS A 166 9.85 -13.13 3.51
N ALA A 167 9.02 -12.44 2.72
CA ALA A 167 9.50 -11.66 1.59
C ALA A 167 10.44 -10.52 2.03
N SER A 168 10.08 -9.84 3.12
CA SER A 168 10.92 -8.78 3.70
C SER A 168 12.27 -9.30 4.21
N ASP A 169 12.28 -10.44 4.90
CA ASP A 169 13.52 -11.03 5.45
C ASP A 169 14.46 -11.50 4.33
N GLU A 170 13.88 -12.09 3.28
CA GLU A 170 14.61 -12.53 2.09
C GLU A 170 15.00 -11.36 1.16
N ARG A 171 14.51 -10.14 1.44
CA ARG A 171 14.56 -8.97 0.56
C ARG A 171 14.12 -9.30 -0.87
N SER A 172 13.15 -10.20 -0.98
CA SER A 172 12.53 -10.57 -2.24
C SER A 172 11.38 -9.61 -2.54
N ASP A 173 10.96 -9.54 -3.82
CA ASP A 173 9.79 -8.75 -4.21
C ASP A 173 9.93 -7.21 -3.93
N LEU A 174 11.08 -6.63 -4.31
CA LEU A 174 11.37 -5.16 -4.30
C LEU A 174 11.43 -4.57 -5.73
N PHE A 175 10.52 -4.99 -6.62
CA PHE A 175 10.59 -4.65 -8.04
C PHE A 175 10.42 -3.15 -8.29
N GLY A 176 11.49 -2.50 -8.76
CA GLY A 176 11.44 -1.07 -9.13
C GLY A 176 11.23 -0.15 -7.95
N ALA A 177 11.66 -0.57 -6.75
CA ALA A 177 11.56 0.23 -5.53
C ALA A 177 12.08 1.66 -5.74
N ASP A 178 11.23 2.65 -5.42
CA ASP A 178 11.65 4.04 -5.40
C ASP A 178 12.80 4.21 -4.41
N TYR A 179 13.69 5.14 -4.74
CA TYR A 179 14.87 5.38 -3.94
C TYR A 179 14.49 5.84 -2.52
N GLU A 180 13.48 6.70 -2.36
CA GLU A 180 13.02 7.13 -1.03
C GLU A 180 12.41 5.97 -0.23
N PHE A 181 11.68 5.06 -0.89
CA PHE A 181 11.18 3.84 -0.26
C PHE A 181 12.31 2.99 0.32
N THR A 182 13.41 2.88 -0.44
CA THR A 182 14.61 2.15 0.01
C THR A 182 15.28 2.85 1.20
N GLU A 183 15.33 4.19 1.21
CA GLU A 183 15.81 4.97 2.36
C GLU A 183 14.94 4.75 3.60
N PHE A 184 13.62 4.83 3.47
CA PHE A 184 12.69 4.52 4.57
C PHE A 184 12.91 3.13 5.13
N ALA A 185 12.99 2.11 4.26
CA ALA A 185 13.20 0.73 4.66
C ALA A 185 14.53 0.53 5.41
N LYS A 186 15.60 1.19 4.95
CA LYS A 186 16.91 1.15 5.60
C LYS A 186 16.85 1.78 6.99
N LEU A 187 16.28 2.97 7.13
CA LEU A 187 16.20 3.68 8.41
C LEU A 187 15.38 2.88 9.45
N ILE A 188 14.24 2.32 9.04
CA ILE A 188 13.41 1.47 9.91
C ILE A 188 14.17 0.20 10.32
N SER A 189 14.99 -0.37 9.44
CA SER A 189 15.79 -1.56 9.77
C SER A 189 16.96 -1.26 10.71
N GLU A 190 17.63 -0.10 10.55
CA GLU A 190 18.74 0.33 11.40
C GLU A 190 18.28 0.61 12.84
N GLU A 191 17.08 1.16 13.04
CA GLU A 191 16.49 1.35 14.37
C GLU A 191 16.20 0.03 15.10
N LYS A 192 15.88 -1.06 14.38
CA LYS A 192 15.63 -2.37 15.00
C LYS A 192 16.92 -3.11 15.41
N GLY A 193 18.07 -2.67 14.91
CA GLY A 193 19.38 -3.28 15.16
C GLY A 193 20.27 -2.52 16.15
N ALA A 194 19.80 -1.39 16.68
CA ALA A 194 20.45 -0.59 17.71
C ALA A 194 19.82 -0.85 19.09
#